data_AF-A0A940UHT1-F1
#
_entry.id   AF-A0A940UHT1-F1
#
_cell.length_a   1.000
_cell.length_b   1.000
_cell.length_c   1.000
_cell.angle_alpha   90.00
_cell.angle_beta   90.00
_cell.angle_gamma   90.00
#
_symmetry.space_group_name_H-M   'P 1'
#
loop_
_entity.id
_entity.type
_entity.pdbx_description
1 polymer ?
#
loop_
_entity_poly.entity_id
_entity_poly.type
_entity_poly.pdbx_seq_one_letter_code
_entity_poly.pdbx_strand_id
1 'polypeptide(L)'
;MSHHPAFYLGALNVAAFGVDDYALVGSIMDEPMRLVPSETWGDAFLVPADAEIVIEGEIPPGVREVEGPFGEFPGTYGPQRWRPVVEVKAITHRRDAIYQDIFVGHRDTWIVGGLPKEGSLFNAIKGVVPTVKAIHFAISGSCRFNCYISIDKKVEGETKQAALMAMAQCDFVKNAIVVDADIDPFNEQEVMWAVATRVQPADDIDIIRNIKGSMLDPSIMHDTKGSKMIIDATKPVDRPFARRVNVPDEALKRVRLDEFIDHETFKKIPTPDESV
;
A
#
# COMPACT_ATOMS: atom_id res chain seq x y z
N MET A 1 -18.39 10.67 6.53
CA MET A 1 -17.14 11.14 7.16
C MET A 1 -17.06 10.58 8.56
N SER A 2 -15.85 10.30 9.02
CA SER A 2 -15.53 9.66 10.31
C SER A 2 -16.32 8.38 10.55
N HIS A 3 -15.67 7.24 10.33
CA HIS A 3 -16.26 5.92 10.51
C HIS A 3 -15.24 4.98 11.15
N HIS A 4 -15.70 3.81 11.60
CA HIS A 4 -14.82 2.74 12.06
C HIS A 4 -13.64 2.50 11.08
N PRO A 5 -12.39 2.31 11.52
CA PRO A 5 -11.22 2.19 10.65
C PRO A 5 -11.34 1.15 9.53
N ALA A 6 -12.04 0.04 9.78
CA ALA A 6 -12.32 -0.99 8.77
C ALA A 6 -13.07 -0.46 7.53
N PHE A 7 -13.86 0.62 7.69
CA PHE A 7 -14.53 1.29 6.57
C PHE A 7 -13.51 1.80 5.57
N TYR A 8 -12.47 2.48 6.04
CA TYR A 8 -11.41 3.01 5.19
C TYR A 8 -10.57 1.89 4.59
N LEU A 9 -10.31 0.81 5.34
CA LEU A 9 -9.61 -0.35 4.80
C LEU A 9 -10.39 -1.00 3.65
N GLY A 10 -11.71 -1.09 3.76
CA GLY A 10 -12.56 -1.63 2.69
C GLY A 10 -12.66 -0.71 1.49
N ALA A 11 -12.93 0.57 1.73
CA ALA A 11 -13.09 1.58 0.68
C ALA A 11 -11.79 1.87 -0.11
N LEU A 12 -10.62 1.56 0.46
CA LEU A 12 -9.31 1.78 -0.18
C LEU A 12 -8.71 0.51 -0.82
N ASN A 13 -9.47 -0.59 -0.81
CA ASN A 13 -9.12 -1.86 -1.43
C ASN A 13 -9.12 -1.73 -2.97
N VAL A 14 -8.29 -2.52 -3.66
CA VAL A 14 -8.32 -2.61 -5.14
C VAL A 14 -9.21 -3.77 -5.53
N ALA A 15 -10.45 -3.46 -5.92
CA ALA A 15 -11.42 -4.43 -6.39
C ALA A 15 -11.71 -4.26 -7.89
N ALA A 16 -12.28 -5.31 -8.49
CA ALA A 16 -12.73 -5.26 -9.87
C ALA A 16 -13.93 -4.32 -10.02
N PHE A 17 -14.09 -3.75 -11.22
CA PHE A 17 -15.28 -2.97 -11.55
C PHE A 17 -16.56 -3.79 -11.34
N GLY A 18 -17.57 -3.16 -10.72
CA GLY A 18 -18.86 -3.78 -10.42
C GLY A 18 -18.93 -4.51 -9.08
N VAL A 19 -17.84 -4.55 -8.31
CA VAL A 19 -17.87 -4.98 -6.91
C VAL A 19 -18.41 -3.84 -6.05
N ASP A 20 -19.31 -4.16 -5.13
CA ASP A 20 -19.87 -3.21 -4.17
C ASP A 20 -18.90 -2.98 -3.00
N ASP A 21 -18.47 -1.74 -2.82
CA ASP A 21 -17.56 -1.34 -1.75
C ASP A 21 -18.18 -1.55 -0.36
N TYR A 22 -19.50 -1.44 -0.18
CA TYR A 22 -20.13 -1.72 1.11
C TYR A 22 -20.05 -3.21 1.47
N ALA A 23 -20.14 -4.09 0.48
CA ALA A 23 -19.93 -5.53 0.68
C ALA A 23 -18.47 -5.83 1.05
N LEU A 24 -17.51 -5.15 0.41
CA LEU A 24 -16.09 -5.29 0.76
C LEU A 24 -15.80 -4.79 2.18
N VAL A 25 -16.30 -3.60 2.52
CA VAL A 25 -16.21 -3.06 3.87
C VAL A 25 -16.80 -4.03 4.89
N GLY A 26 -17.99 -4.57 4.61
CA GLY A 26 -18.63 -5.55 5.49
C GLY A 26 -17.81 -6.83 5.66
N SER A 27 -17.13 -7.29 4.61
CA SER A 27 -16.25 -8.46 4.72
C SER A 27 -15.01 -8.22 5.59
N ILE A 28 -14.50 -6.98 5.65
CA ILE A 28 -13.41 -6.61 6.57
C ILE A 28 -13.93 -6.43 7.99
N MET A 29 -15.16 -5.93 8.16
CA MET A 29 -15.81 -5.79 9.46
C MET A 29 -16.30 -7.12 10.05
N ASP A 30 -16.32 -8.20 9.24
CA ASP A 30 -16.96 -9.49 9.57
C ASP A 30 -18.47 -9.36 9.87
N GLU A 31 -19.10 -8.30 9.38
CA GLU A 31 -20.54 -8.06 9.48
C GLU A 31 -21.05 -7.16 8.35
N PRO A 32 -22.30 -7.31 7.90
CA PRO A 32 -22.87 -6.41 6.89
C PRO A 32 -22.89 -4.95 7.35
N MET A 33 -22.47 -4.04 6.46
CA MET A 33 -22.57 -2.60 6.71
C MET A 33 -24.01 -2.19 6.96
N ARG A 34 -24.25 -1.46 8.06
CA ARG A 34 -25.55 -0.84 8.34
C ARG A 34 -25.73 0.38 7.45
N LEU A 35 -26.79 0.37 6.67
CA LEU A 35 -27.12 1.44 5.74
C LEU A 35 -28.48 2.05 6.07
N VAL A 36 -28.68 3.31 5.72
CA VAL A 36 -29.93 4.04 5.85
C VAL A 36 -30.21 4.81 4.57
N PRO A 37 -31.48 5.01 4.17
CA PRO A 37 -31.84 5.91 3.07
C PRO A 37 -31.22 7.31 3.25
N SER A 38 -30.70 7.87 2.17
CA SER A 38 -30.26 9.27 2.13
C SER A 38 -31.45 10.23 2.28
N GLU A 39 -31.20 11.45 2.78
CA GLU A 39 -32.24 12.48 2.87
C GLU A 39 -32.69 12.98 1.49
N THR A 40 -31.75 13.08 0.55
CA THR A 40 -32.00 13.68 -0.77
C THR A 40 -32.64 12.70 -1.75
N TRP A 41 -32.27 11.41 -1.71
CA TRP A 41 -32.70 10.40 -2.69
C TRP A 41 -33.39 9.18 -2.10
N GLY A 42 -33.55 9.09 -0.77
CA GLY A 42 -34.25 8.00 -0.12
C GLY A 42 -33.65 6.63 -0.42
N ASP A 43 -34.49 5.61 -0.61
CA ASP A 43 -34.08 4.22 -0.85
C ASP A 43 -33.28 4.02 -2.15
N ALA A 44 -33.27 5.01 -3.06
CA ALA A 44 -32.49 4.94 -4.28
C ALA A 44 -30.98 5.14 -4.02
N PHE A 45 -30.59 5.73 -2.88
CA PHE A 45 -29.20 5.91 -2.52
C PHE A 45 -29.01 5.75 -1.00
N LEU A 46 -28.37 4.65 -0.62
CA LEU A 46 -28.14 4.30 0.78
C LEU A 46 -26.76 4.80 1.25
N VAL A 47 -26.71 5.31 2.47
CA VAL A 47 -25.50 5.84 3.11
C VAL A 47 -25.17 5.07 4.39
N PRO A 48 -23.91 5.05 4.86
CA PRO A 48 -23.54 4.37 6.10
C PRO A 48 -24.28 4.97 7.30
N ALA A 49 -25.09 4.16 7.97
CA ALA A 49 -25.89 4.59 9.12
C ALA A 49 -25.03 5.00 10.33
N ASP A 50 -23.78 4.53 10.36
CA ASP A 50 -22.84 4.73 11.45
C ASP A 50 -21.82 5.84 11.24
N ALA A 51 -21.91 6.57 10.13
CA ALA A 51 -21.06 7.74 9.91
C ALA A 51 -21.36 8.84 10.94
N GLU A 52 -20.32 9.59 11.34
CA GLU A 52 -20.50 10.76 12.20
C GLU A 52 -21.18 11.91 11.44
N ILE A 53 -20.79 12.12 10.18
CA ILE A 53 -21.29 13.18 9.30
C ILE A 53 -21.48 12.62 7.89
N VAL A 54 -22.62 12.88 7.25
CA VAL A 54 -22.89 12.60 5.84
C VAL A 54 -23.13 13.92 5.11
N ILE A 55 -22.44 14.11 3.99
CA ILE A 55 -22.63 15.25 3.10
C ILE A 55 -23.17 14.70 1.78
N GLU A 56 -24.41 15.03 1.48
CA GLU A 56 -25.10 14.63 0.26
C GLU A 56 -25.00 15.76 -0.75
N GLY A 57 -24.66 15.43 -1.99
CA GLY A 57 -24.52 16.44 -3.04
C GLY A 57 -24.45 15.81 -4.43
N GLU A 58 -24.63 16.65 -5.43
CA GLU A 58 -24.56 16.25 -6.84
C GLU A 58 -23.41 16.96 -7.56
N ILE A 59 -22.93 16.35 -8.64
CA ILE A 59 -21.90 16.94 -9.50
C ILE A 59 -22.58 17.43 -10.78
N PRO A 60 -22.94 18.72 -10.89
CA PRO A 60 -23.62 19.22 -12.08
C PRO A 60 -22.74 19.06 -13.34
N PRO A 61 -23.29 18.53 -14.44
CA PRO A 61 -22.52 18.26 -15.64
C PRO A 61 -22.00 19.56 -16.26
N GLY A 62 -20.72 19.58 -16.62
CA GLY A 62 -20.08 20.71 -17.29
C GLY A 62 -19.65 21.87 -16.37
N VAL A 63 -20.10 21.91 -15.11
CA VAL A 63 -19.67 22.91 -14.14
C VAL A 63 -18.30 22.51 -13.57
N ARG A 64 -17.33 23.42 -13.66
CA ARG A 64 -15.97 23.21 -13.18
C ARG A 64 -15.42 24.49 -12.60
N GLU A 65 -14.55 24.35 -11.62
CA GLU A 65 -13.80 25.45 -11.01
C GLU A 65 -12.33 25.07 -10.85
N VAL A 66 -11.51 26.06 -10.50
CA VAL A 66 -10.09 25.85 -10.21
C VAL A 66 -9.96 25.24 -8.82
N GLU A 67 -9.40 24.04 -8.76
CA GLU A 67 -9.06 23.33 -7.52
C GLU A 67 -7.54 23.25 -7.36
N GLY A 68 -7.06 23.29 -6.11
CA GLY A 68 -5.65 23.32 -5.76
C GLY A 68 -5.01 24.72 -5.73
N PRO A 69 -3.68 24.80 -5.57
CA PRO A 69 -2.77 23.68 -5.35
C PRO A 69 -3.04 22.99 -4.00
N PHE A 70 -2.68 21.72 -3.88
CA PHE A 70 -2.89 20.93 -2.67
C PHE A 70 -1.70 20.00 -2.40
N GLY A 71 -1.37 19.77 -1.13
CA GLY A 71 -0.28 18.86 -0.74
C GLY A 71 -0.74 17.42 -0.91
N GLU A 72 -0.09 16.68 -1.80
CA GLU A 72 -0.54 15.34 -2.22
C GLU A 72 0.23 14.21 -1.57
N PHE A 73 -0.29 12.99 -1.68
CA PHE A 73 0.34 11.80 -1.10
C PHE A 73 1.84 11.62 -1.41
N PRO A 74 2.41 12.01 -2.57
CA PRO A 74 3.84 11.88 -2.80
C PRO A 74 4.72 12.75 -1.89
N GLY A 75 4.11 13.62 -1.08
CA GLY A 75 4.82 14.65 -0.31
C GLY A 75 5.13 15.91 -1.14
N THR A 76 4.47 16.07 -2.29
CA THR A 76 4.65 17.21 -3.21
C THR A 76 3.32 17.92 -3.47
N TYR A 77 3.36 19.21 -3.82
CA TYR A 77 2.15 19.92 -4.22
C TYR A 77 1.66 19.51 -5.60
N GLY A 78 0.39 19.15 -5.71
CA GLY A 78 -0.32 19.04 -6.97
C GLY A 78 -0.62 20.42 -7.56
N PRO A 79 -0.60 20.56 -8.91
CA PRO A 79 -0.89 21.84 -9.56
C PRO A 79 -2.39 22.15 -9.51
N GLN A 80 -2.73 23.41 -9.79
CA GLN A 80 -4.12 23.80 -10.02
C GLN A 80 -4.71 23.10 -11.24
N ARG A 81 -5.96 22.62 -11.13
CA ARG A 81 -6.66 21.93 -12.21
C ARG A 81 -8.13 22.35 -12.27
N TRP A 82 -8.71 22.30 -13.48
CA TRP A 82 -10.15 22.48 -13.66
C TRP A 82 -10.90 21.20 -13.27
N ARG A 83 -11.52 21.22 -12.08
CA ARG A 83 -12.19 20.04 -11.48
C ARG A 83 -13.70 20.25 -11.37
N PRO A 84 -14.49 19.17 -11.33
CA PRO A 84 -15.93 19.26 -11.08
C PRO A 84 -16.22 19.88 -9.70
N VAL A 85 -17.35 20.58 -9.60
CA VAL A 85 -17.86 21.12 -8.34
C VAL A 85 -18.89 20.15 -7.76
N VAL A 86 -18.93 20.01 -6.43
CA VAL A 86 -20.00 19.29 -5.73
C VAL A 86 -20.98 20.33 -5.18
N GLU A 87 -22.24 20.25 -5.58
CA GLU A 87 -23.32 21.07 -5.01
C GLU A 87 -23.99 20.31 -3.86
N VAL A 88 -23.76 20.78 -2.63
CA VAL A 88 -24.31 20.16 -1.41
C VAL A 88 -25.81 20.36 -1.33
N LYS A 89 -26.55 19.27 -1.09
CA LYS A 89 -28.01 19.25 -0.95
C LYS A 89 -28.46 19.04 0.50
N ALA A 90 -27.74 18.21 1.25
CA ALA A 90 -28.02 17.97 2.65
C ALA A 90 -26.74 17.68 3.44
N ILE A 91 -26.75 18.02 4.72
CA ILE A 91 -25.73 17.62 5.69
C ILE A 91 -26.48 17.03 6.88
N THR A 92 -26.25 15.75 7.16
CA THR A 92 -26.76 15.07 8.36
C THR A 92 -25.60 14.63 9.23
N HIS A 93 -25.82 14.60 10.55
CA HIS A 93 -24.77 14.26 11.49
C HIS A 93 -25.34 13.77 12.82
N ARG A 94 -24.50 13.06 13.59
CA ARG A 94 -24.80 12.72 14.99
C ARG A 94 -24.80 13.99 15.86
N ARG A 95 -25.55 13.98 16.96
CA ARG A 95 -25.69 15.16 17.85
C ARG A 95 -24.34 15.75 18.28
N ASP A 96 -23.39 14.90 18.63
CA ASP A 96 -22.05 15.26 19.10
C ASP A 96 -20.98 14.74 18.13
N ALA A 97 -21.19 14.98 16.83
CA ALA A 97 -20.39 14.40 15.75
C ALA A 97 -18.91 14.76 15.84
N ILE A 98 -18.05 13.77 15.61
CA ILE A 98 -16.60 13.92 15.52
C ILE A 98 -16.21 14.11 14.05
N TYR A 99 -15.51 15.20 13.76
CA TYR A 99 -14.89 15.41 12.46
C TYR A 99 -13.49 14.77 12.43
N GLN A 100 -13.30 13.79 11.55
CA GLN A 100 -12.01 13.16 11.29
C GLN A 100 -11.38 13.77 10.05
N ASP A 101 -10.21 14.34 10.23
CA ASP A 101 -9.31 14.75 9.15
C ASP A 101 -8.17 13.72 9.00
N ILE A 102 -7.58 13.64 7.82
CA ILE A 102 -6.38 12.84 7.58
C ILE A 102 -5.34 13.70 6.88
N PHE A 103 -4.19 13.89 7.54
CA PHE A 103 -3.13 14.74 7.02
C PHE A 103 -2.45 14.12 5.78
N VAL A 104 -2.70 14.71 4.61
CA VAL A 104 -2.17 14.23 3.33
C VAL A 104 -0.67 14.43 3.24
N GLY A 105 0.03 13.41 2.72
CA GLY A 105 1.49 13.39 2.65
C GLY A 105 2.15 12.97 3.97
N HIS A 106 1.36 12.56 4.97
CA HIS A 106 1.82 11.99 6.23
C HIS A 106 1.59 10.48 6.28
N ARG A 107 2.27 9.82 7.25
CA ARG A 107 2.18 8.36 7.47
C ARG A 107 0.73 7.87 7.60
N ASP A 108 -0.15 8.66 8.21
CA ASP A 108 -1.57 8.33 8.39
C ASP A 108 -2.26 8.06 7.04
N THR A 109 -2.07 8.94 6.04
CA THR A 109 -2.60 8.72 4.68
C THR A 109 -1.86 7.65 3.89
N TRP A 110 -0.58 7.44 4.18
CA TRP A 110 0.23 6.44 3.48
C TRP A 110 -0.16 5.03 3.91
N ILE A 111 -0.18 4.76 5.21
CA ILE A 111 -0.48 3.45 5.78
C ILE A 111 -1.90 3.04 5.41
N VAL A 112 -2.91 3.89 5.67
CA VAL A 112 -4.30 3.55 5.36
C VAL A 112 -4.54 3.38 3.86
N GLY A 113 -3.76 4.10 3.03
CA GLY A 113 -3.84 4.02 1.58
C GLY A 113 -3.12 2.81 0.98
N GLY A 114 -2.06 2.31 1.63
CA GLY A 114 -1.22 1.21 1.14
C GLY A 114 -1.67 -0.16 1.64
N LEU A 115 -1.97 -0.30 2.94
CA LEU A 115 -2.22 -1.59 3.58
C LEU A 115 -3.34 -2.42 2.92
N PRO A 116 -4.52 -1.87 2.58
CA PRO A 116 -5.54 -2.64 1.87
C PRO A 116 -5.08 -3.16 0.51
N LYS A 117 -4.25 -2.38 -0.18
CA LYS A 117 -3.72 -2.71 -1.50
C LYS A 117 -2.71 -3.84 -1.41
N GLU A 118 -1.89 -3.89 -0.36
CA GLU A 118 -0.98 -5.02 -0.10
C GLU A 118 -1.76 -6.34 -0.06
N GLY A 119 -2.91 -6.36 0.62
CA GLY A 119 -3.81 -7.52 0.66
C GLY A 119 -4.37 -7.92 -0.71
N SER A 120 -4.85 -6.96 -1.50
CA SER A 120 -5.34 -7.21 -2.87
C SER A 120 -4.23 -7.77 -3.76
N LEU A 121 -3.05 -7.14 -3.71
CA LEU A 121 -1.87 -7.56 -4.46
C LEU A 121 -1.41 -8.95 -4.04
N PHE A 122 -1.44 -9.26 -2.74
CA PHE A 122 -1.02 -10.57 -2.23
C PHE A 122 -1.90 -11.66 -2.83
N ASN A 123 -3.22 -11.47 -2.80
CA ASN A 123 -4.15 -12.41 -3.39
C ASN A 123 -3.97 -12.55 -4.90
N ALA A 124 -3.75 -11.44 -5.61
CA ALA A 124 -3.53 -11.45 -7.05
C ALA A 124 -2.22 -12.17 -7.45
N ILE A 125 -1.12 -11.87 -6.77
CA ILE A 125 0.18 -12.51 -7.01
C ILE A 125 0.12 -13.98 -6.63
N LYS A 126 -0.52 -14.35 -5.52
CA LYS A 126 -0.64 -15.75 -5.08
C LYS A 126 -1.34 -16.64 -6.10
N GLY A 127 -2.22 -16.08 -6.93
CA GLY A 127 -2.85 -16.80 -8.05
C GLY A 127 -1.89 -17.23 -9.16
N VAL A 128 -0.75 -16.56 -9.32
CA VAL A 128 0.26 -16.84 -10.36
C VAL A 128 1.60 -17.34 -9.80
N VAL A 129 1.98 -16.87 -8.61
CA VAL A 129 3.19 -17.25 -7.87
C VAL A 129 2.75 -17.68 -6.46
N PRO A 130 2.35 -18.95 -6.25
CA PRO A 130 1.83 -19.45 -4.98
C PRO A 130 2.82 -19.39 -3.81
N THR A 131 4.10 -19.19 -4.12
CA THR A 131 5.24 -19.11 -3.19
C THR A 131 5.42 -17.73 -2.58
N VAL A 132 4.60 -16.73 -2.97
CA VAL A 132 4.58 -15.40 -2.34
C VAL A 132 4.34 -15.50 -0.84
N LYS A 133 5.14 -14.78 -0.06
CA LYS A 133 5.13 -14.78 1.40
C LYS A 133 4.56 -13.51 1.97
N ALA A 134 4.94 -12.37 1.39
CA ALA A 134 4.51 -11.06 1.86
C ALA A 134 4.67 -10.01 0.75
N ILE A 135 3.89 -8.95 0.88
CA ILE A 135 3.98 -7.75 0.05
C ILE A 135 4.03 -6.56 1.00
N HIS A 136 4.89 -5.59 0.68
CA HIS A 136 4.97 -4.36 1.43
C HIS A 136 5.08 -3.14 0.51
N PHE A 137 4.23 -2.16 0.74
CA PHE A 137 4.36 -0.82 0.19
C PHE A 137 5.19 0.05 1.13
N ALA A 138 6.46 0.24 0.79
CA ALA A 138 7.41 0.93 1.64
C ALA A 138 7.00 2.37 1.92
N ILE A 139 7.14 2.79 3.18
CA ILE A 139 6.92 4.19 3.62
C ILE A 139 7.82 5.14 2.82
N SER A 140 9.06 4.72 2.49
CA SER A 140 10.00 5.48 1.66
C SER A 140 9.46 5.80 0.25
N GLY A 141 8.51 5.01 -0.24
CA GLY A 141 7.80 5.21 -1.50
C GLY A 141 6.37 5.72 -1.32
N SER A 142 6.07 6.42 -0.22
CA SER A 142 4.73 6.96 0.13
C SER A 142 3.64 5.88 0.20
N CYS A 143 4.03 4.67 0.61
CA CYS A 143 3.22 3.45 0.62
C CYS A 143 2.50 3.18 -0.72
N ARG A 144 3.14 3.50 -1.84
CA ARG A 144 2.56 3.39 -3.20
C ARG A 144 3.58 3.04 -4.28
N PHE A 145 4.66 3.81 -4.39
CA PHE A 145 5.58 3.71 -5.53
C PHE A 145 6.56 2.55 -5.44
N ASN A 146 7.03 2.23 -4.22
CA ASN A 146 7.95 1.13 -3.96
C ASN A 146 7.16 -0.05 -3.39
N CYS A 147 7.12 -1.15 -4.14
CA CYS A 147 6.48 -2.40 -3.74
C CYS A 147 7.55 -3.47 -3.54
N TYR A 148 7.70 -3.96 -2.33
CA TYR A 148 8.58 -5.08 -1.98
C TYR A 148 7.76 -6.37 -1.97
N ILE A 149 8.26 -7.41 -2.63
CA ILE A 149 7.57 -8.68 -2.79
C ILE A 149 8.50 -9.78 -2.32
N SER A 150 8.15 -10.49 -1.26
CA SER A 150 8.92 -11.64 -0.76
C SER A 150 8.36 -12.94 -1.33
N ILE A 151 9.21 -13.75 -1.97
CA ILE A 151 8.83 -15.04 -2.55
C ILE A 151 9.78 -16.16 -2.10
N ASP A 152 9.24 -17.35 -1.88
CA ASP A 152 10.05 -18.57 -1.73
C ASP A 152 10.32 -19.18 -3.11
N LYS A 153 11.20 -18.53 -3.89
CA LYS A 153 11.45 -18.83 -5.30
C LYS A 153 11.80 -20.31 -5.51
N LYS A 154 11.03 -20.99 -6.36
CA LYS A 154 11.24 -22.41 -6.73
C LYS A 154 11.76 -22.57 -8.14
N VAL A 155 11.42 -21.65 -9.04
CA VAL A 155 11.77 -21.69 -10.46
C VAL A 155 12.21 -20.30 -10.91
N GLU A 156 13.19 -20.24 -11.82
CA GLU A 156 13.56 -18.97 -12.43
C GLU A 156 12.40 -18.35 -13.20
N GLY A 157 12.30 -17.02 -13.12
CA GLY A 157 11.23 -16.25 -13.77
C GLY A 157 9.98 -15.99 -12.92
N GLU A 158 9.79 -16.68 -11.79
CA GLU A 158 8.71 -16.36 -10.83
C GLU A 158 8.76 -14.90 -10.37
N THR A 159 9.97 -14.34 -10.22
CA THR A 159 10.20 -12.93 -9.90
C THR A 159 9.49 -11.99 -10.87
N LYS A 160 9.71 -12.15 -12.18
CA LYS A 160 9.12 -11.28 -13.19
C LYS A 160 7.60 -11.46 -13.26
N GLN A 161 7.09 -12.69 -13.06
CA GLN A 161 5.64 -12.93 -12.99
C GLN A 161 5.00 -12.17 -11.82
N ALA A 162 5.58 -12.25 -10.62
CA ALA A 162 5.10 -11.54 -9.44
C ALA A 162 5.12 -10.02 -9.65
N ALA A 163 6.24 -9.48 -10.14
CA ALA A 163 6.40 -8.05 -10.38
C ALA A 163 5.44 -7.51 -11.44
N LEU A 164 5.29 -8.21 -12.58
CA LEU A 164 4.34 -7.82 -13.62
C LEU A 164 2.90 -7.87 -13.13
N MET A 165 2.53 -8.88 -12.35
CA MET A 165 1.20 -8.98 -11.75
C MET A 165 0.94 -7.80 -10.80
N ALA A 166 1.92 -7.43 -9.98
CA ALA A 166 1.81 -6.27 -9.09
C ALA A 166 1.59 -4.96 -9.87
N MET A 167 2.38 -4.76 -10.92
CA MET A 167 2.30 -3.57 -11.77
C MET A 167 1.00 -3.46 -12.57
N ALA A 168 0.43 -4.60 -12.96
CA ALA A 168 -0.84 -4.67 -13.70
C ALA A 168 -2.05 -4.44 -12.79
N GLN A 169 -1.99 -4.88 -11.53
CA GLN A 169 -3.06 -4.70 -10.56
C GLN A 169 -3.09 -3.30 -9.95
N CYS A 170 -1.93 -2.68 -9.74
CA CYS A 170 -1.84 -1.40 -9.06
C CYS A 170 -1.01 -0.40 -9.88
N ASP A 171 -1.69 0.60 -10.44
CA ASP A 171 -1.08 1.67 -11.23
C ASP A 171 0.00 2.45 -10.45
N PHE A 172 -0.10 2.49 -9.12
CA PHE A 172 0.88 3.15 -8.25
C PHE A 172 2.22 2.44 -8.19
N VAL A 173 2.28 1.12 -8.39
CA VAL A 173 3.54 0.37 -8.33
C VAL A 173 4.44 0.85 -9.47
N LYS A 174 5.47 1.63 -9.11
CA LYS A 174 6.47 2.16 -10.03
C LYS A 174 7.73 1.31 -10.00
N ASN A 175 8.16 0.92 -8.81
CA ASN A 175 9.31 0.07 -8.56
C ASN A 175 8.82 -1.21 -7.86
N ALA A 176 8.98 -2.37 -8.50
CA ALA A 176 8.76 -3.66 -7.88
C ALA A 176 10.12 -4.30 -7.56
N ILE A 177 10.41 -4.51 -6.28
CA ILE A 177 11.64 -5.15 -5.82
C ILE A 177 11.25 -6.49 -5.23
N VAL A 178 11.74 -7.57 -5.84
CA VAL A 178 11.40 -8.92 -5.41
C VAL A 178 12.59 -9.53 -4.68
N VAL A 179 12.35 -10.07 -3.50
CA VAL A 179 13.35 -10.63 -2.60
C VAL A 179 12.98 -12.07 -2.23
N ASP A 180 13.96 -12.86 -1.78
CA ASP A 180 13.68 -14.20 -1.28
C ASP A 180 12.94 -14.17 0.07
N ALA A 181 12.35 -15.31 0.44
CA ALA A 181 11.68 -15.53 1.73
C ALA A 181 12.58 -15.40 2.97
N ASP A 182 13.91 -15.28 2.81
CA ASP A 182 14.85 -15.01 3.91
C ASP A 182 15.09 -13.51 4.16
N ILE A 183 14.37 -12.64 3.44
CA ILE A 183 14.38 -11.19 3.59
C ILE A 183 13.01 -10.75 4.08
N ASP A 184 13.00 -10.00 5.16
CA ASP A 184 11.80 -9.33 5.65
C ASP A 184 11.46 -8.11 4.77
N PRO A 185 10.36 -8.12 4.00
CA PRO A 185 9.98 -6.98 3.19
C PRO A 185 9.50 -5.78 4.01
N PHE A 186 9.20 -5.92 5.31
CA PHE A 186 8.86 -4.79 6.17
C PHE A 186 10.10 -4.05 6.70
N ASN A 187 11.29 -4.65 6.54
CA ASN A 187 12.56 -4.04 6.88
C ASN A 187 13.32 -3.59 5.62
N GLU A 188 13.18 -2.31 5.28
CA GLU A 188 13.82 -1.73 4.09
C GLU A 188 15.34 -1.90 4.08
N GLN A 189 16.02 -1.95 5.23
CA GLN A 189 17.46 -2.19 5.27
C GLN A 189 17.82 -3.59 4.78
N GLU A 190 17.01 -4.61 5.09
CA GLU A 190 17.23 -5.96 4.58
C GLU A 190 16.94 -6.06 3.08
N VAL A 191 15.88 -5.40 2.61
CA VAL A 191 15.55 -5.32 1.19
C VAL A 191 16.69 -4.67 0.40
N MET A 192 17.20 -3.54 0.89
CA MET A 192 18.32 -2.84 0.23
C MET A 192 19.63 -3.62 0.33
N TRP A 193 19.84 -4.39 1.40
CA TRP A 193 20.95 -5.35 1.48
C TRP A 193 20.84 -6.44 0.41
N ALA A 194 19.65 -6.99 0.19
CA ALA A 194 19.40 -7.97 -0.86
C ALA A 194 19.68 -7.36 -2.25
N VAL A 195 19.18 -6.15 -2.51
CA VAL A 195 19.49 -5.40 -3.74
C VAL A 195 21.00 -5.24 -3.92
N ALA A 196 21.73 -4.84 -2.88
CA ALA A 196 23.17 -4.60 -2.99
C ALA A 196 24.01 -5.87 -3.19
N THR A 197 23.53 -7.04 -2.76
CA THR A 197 24.33 -8.27 -2.69
C THR A 197 23.89 -9.37 -3.65
N ARG A 198 22.66 -9.29 -4.19
CA ARG A 198 22.06 -10.32 -5.04
C ARG A 198 21.82 -9.86 -6.48
N VAL A 199 21.82 -8.56 -6.75
CA VAL A 199 21.50 -7.99 -8.06
C VAL A 199 22.77 -7.77 -8.89
N GLN A 200 22.76 -8.27 -10.12
CA GLN A 200 23.60 -7.81 -11.22
C GLN A 200 22.79 -6.86 -12.11
N PRO A 201 23.02 -5.53 -12.05
CA PRO A 201 22.11 -4.55 -12.65
C PRO A 201 21.85 -4.72 -14.15
N ALA A 202 22.77 -5.31 -14.90
CA ALA A 202 22.61 -5.54 -16.34
C ALA A 202 21.61 -6.66 -16.66
N ASP A 203 21.47 -7.63 -15.76
CA ASP A 203 20.70 -8.87 -15.99
C ASP A 203 19.40 -8.90 -15.16
N ASP A 204 19.43 -8.29 -13.97
CA ASP A 204 18.39 -8.41 -12.95
C ASP A 204 17.48 -7.17 -12.82
N ILE A 205 17.67 -6.17 -13.69
CA ILE A 205 16.82 -4.96 -13.74
C ILE A 205 16.15 -4.85 -15.09
N ASP A 206 14.81 -4.81 -15.08
CA ASP A 206 14.00 -4.52 -16.27
C ASP A 206 13.34 -3.14 -16.15
N ILE A 207 13.37 -2.38 -17.26
CA ILE A 207 12.64 -1.12 -17.37
C ILE A 207 11.52 -1.27 -18.40
N ILE A 208 10.29 -1.17 -17.94
CA ILE A 208 9.09 -1.20 -18.79
C ILE A 208 8.70 0.24 -19.10
N ARG A 209 8.84 0.63 -20.37
CA ARG A 209 8.54 1.98 -20.85
C ARG A 209 7.14 2.08 -21.42
N ASN A 210 6.60 3.30 -21.49
CA ASN A 210 5.31 3.62 -22.09
C ASN A 210 4.13 2.90 -21.44
N ILE A 211 4.14 2.83 -20.12
CA ILE A 211 3.07 2.22 -19.32
C ILE A 211 2.37 3.27 -18.46
N LYS A 212 1.11 3.00 -18.11
CA LYS A 212 0.33 3.85 -17.21
C LYS A 212 0.96 3.87 -15.81
N GLY A 213 1.08 5.06 -15.25
CA GLY A 213 1.47 5.34 -13.88
C GLY A 213 0.46 6.27 -13.21
N SER A 214 0.90 6.95 -12.15
CA SER A 214 0.05 7.86 -11.37
C SER A 214 0.06 9.28 -11.91
N MET A 215 -1.10 9.92 -12.03
CA MET A 215 -1.22 11.37 -12.34
C MET A 215 -0.50 12.29 -11.33
N LEU A 216 -0.18 11.75 -10.15
CA LEU A 216 0.48 12.46 -9.06
C LEU A 216 1.96 12.08 -8.94
N ASP A 217 2.50 11.21 -9.79
CA ASP A 217 3.95 10.98 -9.84
C ASP A 217 4.65 12.27 -10.33
N PRO A 218 5.46 12.94 -9.49
CA PRO A 218 6.06 14.22 -9.85
C PRO A 218 7.13 14.10 -10.96
N SER A 219 7.58 12.88 -11.29
CA SER A 219 8.55 12.68 -12.37
C SER A 219 7.90 12.42 -13.74
N ILE A 220 6.57 12.30 -13.83
CA ILE A 220 5.89 12.04 -15.11
C ILE A 220 5.74 13.36 -15.89
N MET A 221 6.20 13.33 -17.15
CA MET A 221 6.13 14.48 -18.06
C MET A 221 4.89 14.46 -18.96
N HIS A 222 4.22 13.31 -19.08
CA HIS A 222 3.09 13.11 -19.97
C HIS A 222 1.90 12.54 -19.19
N ASP A 223 0.94 13.38 -18.78
CA ASP A 223 -0.30 13.02 -18.07
C ASP A 223 -0.16 11.83 -17.10
N THR A 224 -0.39 10.59 -17.57
CA THR A 224 -0.20 9.35 -16.79
C THR A 224 0.82 8.37 -17.39
N LYS A 225 1.41 8.65 -18.55
CA LYS A 225 2.33 7.73 -19.23
C LYS A 225 3.76 7.90 -18.72
N GLY A 226 4.29 6.85 -18.10
CA GLY A 226 5.65 6.81 -17.55
C GLY A 226 6.37 5.50 -17.85
N SER A 227 7.22 5.10 -16.92
CA SER A 227 7.93 3.83 -16.91
C SER A 227 7.88 3.18 -15.53
N LYS A 228 7.97 1.85 -15.49
CA LYS A 228 8.08 1.07 -14.27
C LYS A 228 9.38 0.25 -14.29
N MET A 229 9.88 -0.11 -13.12
CA MET A 229 11.14 -0.83 -12.93
C MET A 229 10.92 -2.10 -12.10
N ILE A 230 11.50 -3.20 -12.55
CA ILE A 230 11.58 -4.47 -11.81
C ILE A 230 13.02 -4.64 -11.36
N ILE A 231 13.23 -5.00 -10.10
CA ILE A 231 14.53 -5.41 -9.56
C ILE A 231 14.36 -6.83 -9.01
N ASP A 232 15.03 -7.80 -9.63
CA ASP A 232 15.17 -9.16 -9.12
C ASP A 232 16.33 -9.22 -8.12
N ALA A 233 16.01 -9.13 -6.82
CA ALA A 233 16.97 -9.29 -5.75
C ALA A 233 16.91 -10.70 -5.12
N THR A 234 16.50 -11.71 -5.90
CA THR A 234 16.43 -13.11 -5.46
C THR A 234 17.70 -13.89 -5.79
N LYS A 235 17.96 -14.96 -5.04
CA LYS A 235 19.06 -15.89 -5.33
C LYS A 235 18.72 -16.74 -6.56
N PRO A 236 19.70 -17.11 -7.40
CA PRO A 236 19.46 -18.09 -8.45
C PRO A 236 19.12 -19.47 -7.85
N VAL A 237 18.20 -20.21 -8.47
CA VAL A 237 17.83 -21.59 -8.08
C VAL A 237 18.63 -22.65 -8.85
N ASP A 238 19.25 -22.28 -9.97
CA ASP A 238 19.99 -23.20 -10.84
C ASP A 238 21.45 -23.44 -10.41
N ARG A 239 21.95 -22.64 -9.45
CA ARG A 239 23.32 -22.72 -8.95
C ARG A 239 23.42 -22.36 -7.47
N PRO A 240 24.47 -22.81 -6.76
CA PRO A 240 24.72 -22.39 -5.39
C PRO A 240 24.91 -20.87 -5.27
N PHE A 241 24.42 -20.29 -4.18
CA PHE A 241 24.63 -18.89 -3.82
C PHE A 241 25.21 -18.78 -2.39
N ALA A 242 25.99 -17.73 -2.14
CA ALA A 242 26.62 -17.53 -0.83
C ALA A 242 25.56 -17.34 0.26
N ARG A 243 25.70 -18.05 1.39
CA ARG A 243 24.79 -17.91 2.52
C ARG A 243 25.04 -16.60 3.25
N ARG A 244 23.97 -15.92 3.68
CA ARG A 244 24.07 -14.78 4.61
C ARG A 244 24.73 -15.26 5.89
N VAL A 245 25.67 -14.48 6.41
CA VAL A 245 26.31 -14.77 7.68
C VAL A 245 25.26 -14.63 8.78
N ASN A 246 25.17 -15.63 9.65
CA ASN A 246 24.33 -15.58 10.84
C ASN A 246 25.04 -16.26 12.01
N VAL A 247 24.72 -15.84 13.23
CA VAL A 247 25.12 -16.54 14.45
C VAL A 247 24.27 -17.81 14.55
N PRO A 248 24.83 -18.99 14.84
CA PRO A 248 24.05 -20.21 15.00
C PRO A 248 22.94 -20.05 16.05
N ASP A 249 21.72 -20.51 15.75
CA ASP A 249 20.56 -20.36 16.64
C ASP A 249 20.81 -20.91 18.05
N GLU A 250 21.57 -22.00 18.16
CA GLU A 250 21.95 -22.55 19.46
C GLU A 250 22.83 -21.59 20.27
N ALA A 251 23.70 -20.82 19.62
CA ALA A 251 24.52 -19.83 20.30
C ALA A 251 23.67 -18.62 20.71
N LEU A 252 22.78 -18.13 19.84
CA LEU A 252 21.85 -17.04 20.16
C LEU A 252 20.96 -17.38 21.36
N LYS A 253 20.37 -18.58 21.40
CA LYS A 253 19.51 -19.02 22.51
C LYS A 253 20.22 -19.14 23.86
N ARG A 254 21.54 -19.34 23.86
CA ARG A 254 22.35 -19.41 25.09
C ARG A 254 22.72 -18.02 25.61
N VAL A 255 22.73 -17.00 24.74
CA VAL A 255 23.10 -15.65 25.15
C VAL A 255 21.89 -14.96 25.77
N ARG A 256 22.03 -14.60 27.03
CA ARG A 256 21.08 -13.80 27.79
C ARG A 256 21.62 -12.38 27.89
N LEU A 257 21.18 -11.50 26.99
CA LEU A 257 21.69 -10.12 26.92
C LEU A 257 21.55 -9.40 28.27
N ASP A 258 20.49 -9.69 29.03
CA ASP A 258 20.24 -9.19 30.38
C ASP A 258 21.32 -9.57 31.41
N GLU A 259 22.17 -10.56 31.12
CA GLU A 259 23.32 -10.93 31.95
C GLU A 259 24.60 -10.11 31.64
N PHE A 260 24.65 -9.43 30.48
CA PHE A 260 25.85 -8.73 30.00
C PHE A 260 25.73 -7.21 29.94
N ILE A 261 24.51 -6.68 30.00
CA ILE A 261 24.24 -5.24 29.97
C ILE A 261 23.25 -4.89 31.07
N ASP A 262 23.44 -3.71 31.68
CA ASP A 262 22.55 -3.26 32.74
C ASP A 262 21.13 -3.05 32.23
N HIS A 263 20.16 -3.16 33.14
CA HIS A 263 18.73 -3.17 32.78
C HIS A 263 18.26 -1.88 32.09
N GLU A 264 18.87 -0.73 32.41
CA GLU A 264 18.51 0.55 31.81
C GLU A 264 19.07 0.71 30.40
N THR A 265 20.24 0.12 30.13
CA THR A 265 20.77 -0.01 28.77
C THR A 265 19.99 -1.04 27.97
N PHE A 266 19.64 -2.18 28.56
CA PHE A 266 18.89 -3.25 27.90
C PHE A 266 17.54 -2.77 27.34
N LYS A 267 16.79 -1.98 28.11
CA LYS A 267 15.51 -1.37 27.68
C LYS A 267 15.62 -0.38 26.51
N LYS A 268 16.83 0.10 26.21
CA LYS A 268 17.06 1.08 25.13
C LYS A 268 17.57 0.44 23.85
N ILE A 269 17.92 -0.85 23.89
CA ILE A 269 18.34 -1.58 22.70
C ILE A 269 17.08 -1.95 21.93
N PRO A 270 16.93 -1.50 20.67
CA PRO A 270 15.81 -1.93 19.85
C PRO A 270 15.87 -3.45 19.70
N THR A 271 14.94 -4.17 20.31
CA THR A 271 14.77 -5.59 20.04
C THR A 271 13.95 -5.76 18.75
N PRO A 272 14.22 -6.79 17.94
CA PRO A 272 13.48 -7.03 16.69
C PRO A 272 11.95 -7.09 16.84
N ASP A 273 11.45 -7.39 18.04
CA ASP A 273 10.01 -7.47 18.33
C ASP A 273 9.34 -6.12 18.69
N GLU A 274 10.09 -5.02 18.79
CA GLU A 274 9.53 -3.71 19.22
C GLU A 274 9.24 -2.72 18.07
N SER A 275 9.38 -3.14 16.81
CA SER A 275 8.81 -2.40 15.67
C SER A 275 7.43 -2.96 15.32
N VAL A 276 6.43 -2.55 16.10
CA VAL A 276 4.99 -2.65 15.76
C VAL A 276 4.52 -1.31 15.20
#